data_AF-A0AAD8GRN3-F1
#
_entry.id   AF-A0AAD8GRN3-F1
#
_cell.length_a   1.000
_cell.length_b   1.000
_cell.length_c   1.000
_cell.angle_alpha   90.00
_cell.angle_beta   90.00
_cell.angle_gamma   90.00
#
_symmetry.space_group_name_H-M   'P 1'
#
loop_
_entity.id
_entity.type
_entity.pdbx_description
1 polymer ?
#
loop_
_entity_poly.entity_id
_entity_poly.type
_entity_poly.pdbx_seq_one_letter_code
_entity_poly.pdbx_strand_id
1 'polypeptide(L)'
;MYPCSKVEHLPKRKPDYIPIKIIVQKQVHVGRRTRKRRRGSRFEKEWLRDDECSNIVSDAWHSTLNSDVDSKIYFCAEKLNSWSVKRSTDFGKEVLCRREKIGMLMKDQTTPETMAEIRTLDTEIDELKRREETYWAQRSRQD
;
A
#
# COMPACT_ATOMS: atom_id res chain seq x y z
N MET A 1 -22.64 -24.55 -12.58
CA MET A 1 -21.46 -24.91 -11.74
C MET A 1 -20.21 -24.42 -12.46
N TYR A 2 -19.28 -23.78 -11.75
CA TYR A 2 -17.99 -23.34 -12.30
C TYR A 2 -16.96 -24.46 -12.12
N PRO A 3 -16.65 -25.27 -13.16
CA PRO A 3 -15.86 -26.50 -13.00
C PRO A 3 -14.36 -26.24 -12.79
N CYS A 4 -13.92 -24.99 -12.99
CA CYS A 4 -12.52 -24.61 -13.12
C CYS A 4 -12.05 -23.64 -12.01
N SER A 5 -12.81 -23.51 -10.93
CA SER A 5 -12.46 -22.66 -9.78
C SER A 5 -12.40 -23.48 -8.49
N LYS A 6 -11.25 -23.46 -7.81
CA LYS A 6 -11.08 -24.05 -6.47
C LYS A 6 -10.94 -22.93 -5.44
N VAL A 7 -11.60 -23.09 -4.29
CA VAL A 7 -11.51 -22.15 -3.17
C VAL A 7 -10.78 -22.83 -2.02
N GLU A 8 -9.75 -22.18 -1.48
CA GLU A 8 -8.97 -22.65 -0.34
C GLU A 8 -8.92 -21.55 0.73
N HIS A 9 -9.13 -21.90 1.99
CA HIS A 9 -8.95 -21.00 3.12
C HIS A 9 -7.50 -21.08 3.60
N LEU A 10 -6.80 -19.95 3.73
CA LEU A 10 -5.43 -19.94 4.22
C LEU A 10 -5.38 -20.05 5.76
N PRO A 11 -4.35 -20.72 6.32
CA PRO A 11 -4.20 -20.89 7.76
C PRO A 11 -4.05 -19.54 8.50
N LYS A 12 -4.67 -19.46 9.69
CA LYS A 12 -4.80 -18.24 10.50
C LYS A 12 -3.49 -17.83 11.18
N ARG A 13 -3.21 -16.52 11.24
CA ARG A 13 -2.25 -15.91 12.19
C ARG A 13 -2.93 -15.07 13.29
N LYS A 14 -4.11 -14.49 13.05
CA LYS A 14 -4.92 -13.72 14.02
C LYS A 14 -6.43 -13.97 13.79
N PRO A 15 -7.31 -13.74 14.78
CA PRO A 15 -8.70 -14.19 14.76
C PRO A 15 -9.65 -13.49 13.76
N ASP A 16 -9.30 -12.35 13.17
CA ASP A 16 -10.35 -11.47 12.62
C ASP A 16 -10.61 -11.60 11.12
N TYR A 17 -9.73 -12.27 10.35
CA TYR A 17 -9.93 -12.47 8.90
C TYR A 17 -9.34 -13.81 8.43
N ILE A 18 -10.10 -14.59 7.66
CA ILE A 18 -9.63 -15.80 6.97
C ILE A 18 -9.46 -15.47 5.50
N PRO A 19 -8.23 -15.34 4.98
CA PRO A 19 -8.02 -15.07 3.56
C PRO A 19 -8.56 -16.23 2.73
N ILE A 20 -9.34 -15.90 1.71
CA ILE A 20 -9.86 -16.85 0.73
C ILE A 20 -8.96 -16.79 -0.51
N LYS A 21 -8.33 -17.92 -0.82
CA LYS A 21 -7.55 -18.11 -2.04
C LYS A 21 -8.44 -18.76 -3.09
N ILE A 22 -8.70 -18.03 -4.18
CA ILE A 22 -9.44 -18.54 -5.33
C ILE A 22 -8.45 -18.88 -6.44
N ILE A 23 -8.40 -20.15 -6.83
CA ILE A 23 -7.60 -20.66 -7.94
C ILE A 23 -8.52 -20.81 -9.13
N VAL A 24 -8.38 -19.94 -10.13
CA VAL A 24 -9.10 -20.03 -11.39
C VAL A 24 -8.17 -20.62 -12.45
N GLN A 25 -8.46 -21.82 -12.94
CA GLN A 25 -7.76 -22.37 -14.09
C GLN A 25 -8.14 -21.54 -15.32
N LYS A 26 -7.13 -20.98 -16.00
CA LYS A 26 -7.33 -20.10 -17.16
C LYS A 26 -8.12 -20.82 -18.25
N GLN A 27 -9.41 -20.53 -18.38
CA GLN A 27 -10.06 -20.59 -19.68
C GLN A 27 -9.60 -19.37 -20.46
N VAL A 28 -8.68 -19.59 -21.40
CA VAL A 28 -8.14 -18.56 -22.29
C VAL A 28 -9.28 -18.00 -23.13
N HIS A 29 -9.98 -17.00 -22.60
CA HIS A 29 -10.86 -16.16 -23.39
C HIS A 29 -9.97 -15.23 -24.22
N VAL A 30 -9.66 -15.65 -25.45
CA VAL A 30 -9.08 -14.80 -26.49
C VAL A 30 -10.16 -13.77 -26.87
N GLY A 31 -10.27 -12.66 -26.14
CA GLY A 31 -11.31 -11.69 -26.48
C GLY A 31 -11.68 -10.66 -25.43
N ARG A 32 -10.75 -9.77 -25.11
CA ARG A 32 -10.98 -8.31 -25.08
C ARG A 32 -9.69 -7.70 -24.59
N ARG A 33 -9.05 -6.88 -25.45
CA ARG A 33 -8.16 -5.84 -24.96
C ARG A 33 -9.00 -5.00 -24.01
N THR A 34 -8.91 -5.26 -22.71
CA THR A 34 -9.42 -4.33 -21.72
C THR A 34 -8.70 -3.03 -22.03
N ARG A 35 -9.43 -2.03 -22.53
CA ARG A 35 -8.90 -0.68 -22.59
C ARG A 35 -8.42 -0.44 -21.17
N LYS A 36 -7.10 -0.34 -20.96
CA LYS A 36 -6.55 0.16 -19.70
C LYS A 36 -7.25 1.49 -19.52
N ARG A 37 -8.30 1.53 -18.67
CA ARG A 37 -8.85 2.78 -18.20
C ARG A 37 -7.62 3.53 -17.72
N ARG A 38 -7.35 4.70 -18.30
CA ARG A 38 -6.33 5.60 -17.77
C ARG A 38 -6.83 5.92 -16.37
N ARG A 39 -6.37 5.14 -15.38
CA ARG A 39 -6.63 5.42 -13.98
C ARG A 39 -5.91 6.75 -13.77
N GLY A 40 -6.70 7.83 -13.67
CA GLY A 40 -6.15 9.12 -13.31
C GLY A 40 -5.38 8.98 -12.01
N SER A 41 -4.36 9.81 -11.84
CA SER A 41 -3.68 9.91 -10.55
C SER A 41 -4.68 10.36 -9.51
N ARG A 42 -4.89 9.53 -8.49
CA ARG A 42 -5.76 9.86 -7.36
C ARG A 42 -4.88 10.05 -6.15
N PHE A 43 -5.24 11.04 -5.34
CA PHE A 43 -4.59 11.28 -4.08
C PHE A 43 -4.75 10.08 -3.15
N GLU A 44 -3.69 9.70 -2.43
CA GLU A 44 -3.72 8.60 -1.47
C GLU A 44 -3.56 9.12 -0.06
N LYS A 45 -4.35 8.59 0.87
CA LYS A 45 -4.24 8.99 2.28
C LYS A 45 -2.86 8.69 2.86
N GLU A 46 -2.18 7.67 2.35
CA GLU A 46 -0.83 7.31 2.79
C GLU A 46 0.19 8.42 2.53
N TRP A 47 -0.02 9.27 1.51
CA TRP A 47 0.90 10.37 1.20
C TRP A 47 0.97 11.41 2.31
N LEU A 48 -0.11 11.61 3.07
CA LEU A 48 -0.17 12.57 4.19
C LEU A 48 0.72 12.19 5.37
N ARG A 49 1.23 10.96 5.42
CA ARG A 49 2.16 10.52 6.47
C ARG A 49 3.59 10.99 6.21
N ASP A 50 3.83 11.59 5.06
CA ASP A 50 5.14 12.03 4.66
C ASP A 50 5.18 13.52 4.46
N ASP A 51 6.12 14.16 5.15
CA ASP A 51 6.30 15.61 5.10
C ASP A 51 6.66 16.09 3.69
N GLU A 52 7.29 15.23 2.86
CA GLU A 52 7.60 15.52 1.47
C GLU A 52 6.32 15.76 0.65
N CYS A 53 5.19 15.12 0.99
CA CYS A 53 3.91 15.40 0.33
C CYS A 53 3.49 16.85 0.54
N SER A 54 3.59 17.36 1.77
CA SER A 54 3.23 18.75 2.10
C SER A 54 4.16 19.73 1.40
N ASN A 55 5.45 19.44 1.39
CA ASN A 55 6.46 20.27 0.71
C ASN A 55 6.19 20.35 -0.79
N ILE A 56 5.93 19.22 -1.46
CA ILE A 56 5.63 19.19 -2.89
C ILE A 56 4.39 20.00 -3.23
N VAL A 57 3.33 19.89 -2.41
CA VAL A 57 2.10 20.68 -2.63
C VAL A 57 2.39 22.16 -2.45
N SER A 58 3.08 22.55 -1.38
CA SER A 58 3.45 23.94 -1.13
C SER A 58 4.29 24.52 -2.27
N ASP A 59 5.35 23.82 -2.68
CA ASP A 59 6.25 24.27 -3.73
C ASP A 59 5.52 24.38 -5.07
N ALA A 60 4.73 23.37 -5.43
CA ALA A 60 3.94 23.39 -6.66
C ALA A 60 2.92 24.53 -6.66
N TRP A 61 2.27 24.79 -5.53
CA TRP A 61 1.28 25.85 -5.36
C TRP A 61 1.86 27.26 -5.52
N HIS A 62 3.07 27.48 -5.00
CA HIS A 62 3.75 28.78 -5.04
C HIS A 62 4.58 28.98 -6.31
N SER A 63 4.96 27.92 -7.04
CA SER A 63 5.71 28.01 -8.29
C SER A 63 4.92 28.63 -9.45
N THR A 64 3.58 28.68 -9.34
CA THR A 64 2.69 29.23 -10.36
C THR A 64 2.06 30.53 -9.84
N LEU A 65 2.88 31.56 -9.75
CA LEU A 65 2.41 32.92 -9.46
C LEU A 65 1.67 33.42 -10.70
N ASN A 66 0.38 33.74 -10.57
CA ASN A 66 -0.54 34.22 -11.64
C ASN A 66 -1.29 33.17 -12.47
N SER A 67 -1.29 31.89 -12.09
CA SER A 67 -2.21 30.90 -12.65
C SER A 67 -3.56 30.89 -11.94
N ASP A 68 -4.61 30.50 -12.67
CA ASP A 68 -5.91 30.17 -12.12
C ASP A 68 -5.84 28.94 -11.20
N VAL A 69 -6.81 28.82 -10.29
CA VAL A 69 -6.83 27.77 -9.27
C VAL A 69 -6.83 26.38 -9.88
N ASP A 70 -7.52 26.17 -11.01
CA ASP A 70 -7.57 24.86 -11.66
C ASP A 70 -6.20 24.45 -12.21
N SER A 71 -5.47 25.39 -12.83
CA SER A 71 -4.08 25.17 -13.25
C SER A 71 -3.15 24.86 -12.07
N LYS A 72 -3.34 25.51 -10.92
CA LYS A 72 -2.56 25.20 -9.70
C LYS A 72 -2.81 23.79 -9.21
N ILE A 73 -4.09 23.39 -9.14
CA ILE A 73 -4.48 22.03 -8.72
C ILE A 73 -3.91 20.99 -9.69
N TYR A 74 -4.01 21.23 -10.99
CA TYR A 74 -3.47 20.35 -12.01
C TYR A 74 -1.94 20.18 -11.84
N PHE A 75 -1.21 21.28 -11.67
CA PHE A 75 0.24 21.22 -11.49
C PHE A 75 0.65 20.50 -10.21
N CYS A 76 -0.06 20.73 -9.10
CA CYS A 76 0.13 19.98 -7.86
C CYS A 76 -0.11 18.48 -8.06
N ALA A 77 -1.19 18.12 -8.77
CA ALA A 77 -1.53 16.73 -9.06
C ALA A 77 -0.47 16.05 -9.95
N GLU A 78 0.09 16.74 -10.94
CA GLU A 78 1.18 16.22 -11.76
C GLU A 78 2.45 15.99 -10.94
N LYS A 79 2.84 16.97 -10.11
CA LYS A 79 4.02 16.85 -9.23
C LYS A 79 3.86 15.71 -8.24
N LEU A 80 2.73 15.63 -7.55
CA LEU A 80 2.42 14.53 -6.63
C LEU A 80 2.41 13.18 -7.33
N ASN A 81 1.86 13.09 -8.55
CA ASN A 81 1.85 11.83 -9.30
C ASN A 81 3.28 11.40 -9.69
N SER A 82 4.11 12.34 -10.15
CA SER A 82 5.50 12.06 -10.51
C SER A 82 6.33 11.58 -9.31
N TRP A 83 6.03 12.10 -8.12
CA TRP A 83 6.65 11.72 -6.86
C TRP A 83 6.15 10.37 -6.35
N SER A 84 4.83 10.13 -6.37
CA SER A 84 4.23 8.92 -5.82
C SER A 84 4.63 7.66 -6.59
N VAL A 85 4.83 7.75 -7.92
CA VAL A 85 5.33 6.64 -8.74
C VAL A 85 6.70 6.15 -8.28
N LYS A 86 7.56 7.04 -7.78
CA LYS A 86 8.90 6.69 -7.29
C LYS A 86 8.88 6.06 -5.89
N ARG A 87 7.77 6.26 -5.17
CA ARG A 87 7.63 5.94 -3.74
C ARG A 87 6.72 4.76 -3.45
N SER A 88 6.43 3.93 -4.45
CA SER A 88 5.47 2.83 -4.34
C SER A 88 5.61 2.11 -3.00
N THR A 89 4.57 2.21 -2.17
CA THR A 89 4.54 1.67 -0.81
C THR A 89 4.42 0.16 -0.90
N ASP A 90 5.53 -0.55 -0.77
CA ASP A 90 5.55 -2.01 -0.72
C ASP A 90 5.39 -2.47 0.73
N PHE A 91 4.15 -2.39 1.24
CA PHE A 91 3.80 -2.82 2.59
C PHE A 91 4.26 -4.25 2.88
N GLY A 92 4.22 -5.13 1.86
CA GLY A 92 4.68 -6.51 1.95
C GLY A 92 6.17 -6.62 2.27
N LYS A 93 7.03 -5.91 1.52
CA LYS A 93 8.47 -5.85 1.79
C LYS A 93 8.77 -5.26 3.16
N GLU A 94 8.07 -4.19 3.54
CA GLU A 94 8.25 -3.55 4.83
C GLU A 94 7.89 -4.44 6.02
N VAL A 95 6.82 -5.21 5.90
CA VAL A 95 6.42 -6.22 6.89
C VAL A 95 7.43 -7.37 6.93
N LEU A 96 7.92 -7.81 5.77
CA LEU A 96 8.91 -8.89 5.69
C LEU A 96 10.21 -8.51 6.40
N CYS A 97 10.76 -7.33 6.10
CA CYS A 97 11.99 -6.83 6.72
C CYS A 97 11.90 -6.78 8.25
N ARG A 98 10.77 -6.31 8.80
CA ARG A 98 10.55 -6.27 10.26
C ARG A 98 10.44 -7.66 10.87
N ARG A 99 9.81 -8.61 10.17
CA ARG A 99 9.75 -10.03 10.61
C ARG A 99 11.11 -10.69 10.59
N GLU A 100 11.92 -10.42 9.58
CA GLU A 100 13.31 -10.91 9.51
C GLU A 100 14.11 -10.37 10.68
N LYS A 101 13.98 -9.07 10.99
CA LYS A 101 14.63 -8.45 12.16
C LYS A 101 14.19 -9.08 13.49
N ILE A 102 12.89 -9.32 13.69
CA ILE A 102 12.39 -10.09 14.85
C ILE A 102 13.04 -11.48 14.89
N GLY A 103 13.11 -12.17 13.75
CA GLY A 103 13.73 -13.49 13.64
C GLY A 103 15.22 -13.51 13.97
N MET A 104 15.95 -12.42 13.70
CA MET A 104 17.34 -12.24 14.12
C MET A 104 17.45 -12.02 15.63
N LEU A 105 16.66 -11.09 16.17
CA LEU A 105 16.64 -10.78 17.61
C LEU A 105 16.26 -11.98 18.49
N MET A 106 15.42 -12.88 17.97
CA MET A 106 15.05 -14.12 18.65
C MET A 106 16.14 -15.20 18.64
N LYS A 107 17.09 -15.15 17.70
CA LYS A 107 18.22 -16.08 17.64
C LYS A 107 19.38 -15.64 18.54
N ASP A 108 19.51 -14.34 18.77
CA ASP A 108 20.45 -13.77 19.72
C ASP A 108 19.98 -13.97 21.17
N GLN A 109 20.80 -13.57 22.13
CA GLN A 109 20.46 -13.67 23.54
C GLN A 109 19.19 -12.85 23.85
N THR A 110 18.19 -13.51 24.43
CA THR A 110 16.96 -12.84 24.85
C THR A 110 17.24 -12.01 26.09
N THR A 111 17.46 -10.72 25.91
CA THR A 111 17.58 -9.73 26.98
C THR A 111 16.28 -8.94 27.08
N PRO A 112 16.03 -8.24 28.21
CA PRO A 112 14.89 -7.34 28.33
C PRO A 112 14.79 -6.31 27.20
N GLU A 113 15.93 -5.84 26.70
CA GLU A 113 16.05 -4.87 25.61
C GLU A 113 15.63 -5.48 24.27
N THR A 114 16.12 -6.70 23.95
CA THR A 114 15.72 -7.36 22.69
C THR A 114 14.24 -7.73 22.69
N MET A 115 13.68 -8.11 23.85
CA MET A 115 12.23 -8.30 24.01
C MET A 115 11.43 -7.00 23.81
N ALA A 116 11.93 -5.87 24.31
CA ALA A 116 11.28 -4.57 24.10
C ALA A 116 11.30 -4.18 22.61
N GLU A 117 12.43 -4.41 21.93
CA GLU A 117 12.56 -4.13 20.50
C GLU A 117 11.64 -5.03 19.64
N ILE A 118 11.52 -6.32 19.98
CA ILE A 118 10.58 -7.23 19.32
C ILE A 118 9.14 -6.71 19.45
N ARG A 119 8.73 -6.27 20.65
CA ARG A 119 7.39 -5.69 20.86
C ARG A 119 7.17 -4.46 20.00
N THR A 120 8.15 -3.56 19.92
CA THR A 120 8.09 -2.38 19.05
C THR A 120 7.91 -2.79 17.59
N LEU A 121 8.71 -3.73 17.08
CA LEU A 121 8.61 -4.22 15.71
C LEU A 121 7.25 -4.88 15.42
N ASP A 122 6.68 -5.63 16.38
CA ASP A 122 5.33 -6.20 16.24
C ASP A 122 4.26 -5.09 16.15
N THR A 123 4.37 -4.03 16.96
CA THR A 123 3.45 -2.89 16.86
C THR A 123 3.57 -2.15 15.52
N GLU A 124 4.80 -2.01 14.99
CA GLU A 124 5.02 -1.44 13.66
C GLU A 124 4.40 -2.30 12.55
N ILE A 125 4.51 -3.62 12.66
CA ILE A 125 3.88 -4.55 11.70
C ILE A 125 2.35 -4.41 11.72
N ASP A 126 1.75 -4.31 12.90
CA ASP A 126 0.30 -4.14 13.02
C ASP A 126 -0.17 -2.78 12.44
N GLU A 127 0.61 -1.72 12.67
CA GLU A 127 0.33 -0.42 12.07
C GLU A 127 0.50 -0.44 10.54
N LEU A 128 1.53 -1.11 10.01
CA LEU A 128 1.70 -1.27 8.55
C LEU A 128 0.52 -1.99 7.90
N LYS A 129 0.00 -3.04 8.53
CA LYS A 129 -1.20 -3.74 8.03
C LYS A 129 -2.43 -2.85 8.03
N ARG A 130 -2.62 -2.04 9.08
CA ARG A 130 -3.73 -1.09 9.16
C ARG A 130 -3.64 -0.02 8.06
N ARG A 131 -2.42 0.41 7.72
CA ARG A 131 -2.17 1.31 6.58
C ARG A 131 -2.48 0.62 5.24
N GLU A 132 -2.02 -0.61 5.06
CA GLU A 132 -2.34 -1.43 3.89
C GLU A 132 -3.86 -1.62 3.72
N GLU A 133 -4.59 -1.93 4.79
CA GLU A 133 -6.06 -2.02 4.78
C GLU A 133 -6.71 -0.71 4.34
N THR A 134 -6.23 0.42 4.87
CA THR A 134 -6.74 1.75 4.49
C THR A 134 -6.45 2.05 3.02
N TYR A 135 -5.24 1.74 2.56
CA TYR A 135 -4.79 1.90 1.18
C TYR A 135 -5.66 1.08 0.21
N TRP A 136 -5.95 -0.17 0.53
CA TRP A 136 -6.80 -1.03 -0.30
C TRP A 136 -8.29 -0.66 -0.21
N ALA A 137 -8.78 -0.26 0.97
CA ALA A 137 -10.16 0.22 1.14
C ALA A 137 -10.43 1.52 0.35
N GLN A 138 -9.43 2.39 0.24
CA GLN A 138 -9.52 3.57 -0.63
C GLN A 138 -9.60 3.16 -2.10
N ARG A 139 -8.72 2.27 -2.55
CA ARG A 139 -8.64 1.84 -3.96
C ARG A 139 -9.84 1.02 -4.42
N SER A 140 -10.41 0.19 -3.56
CA SER A 140 -11.59 -0.63 -3.91
C SER A 140 -12.84 0.20 -4.21
N ARG A 141 -12.89 1.45 -3.72
CA ARG A 141 -13.98 2.41 -3.98
C ARG A 141 -13.70 3.33 -5.18
N GLN A 142 -12.49 3.28 -5.73
CA GLN A 142 -12.03 4.15 -6.81
C GLN A 142 -12.05 3.49 -8.19
N ASP A 143 -12.35 2.18 -8.26
CA ASP A 143 -12.52 1.37 -9.47
C ASP A 143 -13.99 1.27 -9.91
#